data_AF-B4WZI8-F1
#
_entry.id   AF-B4WZI8-F1
#
_cell.length_a   1.000
_cell.length_b   1.000
_cell.length_c   1.000
_cell.angle_alpha   90.00
_cell.angle_beta   90.00
_cell.angle_gamma   90.00
#
_symmetry.space_group_name_H-M   'P 1'
#
loop_
_entity.id
_entity.type
_entity.pdbx_description
1 polymer ?
#
loop_
_entity_poly.entity_id
_entity_poly.type
_entity_poly.pdbx_seq_one_letter_code
_entity_poly.pdbx_strand_id
1 'polypeptide(L)'
;MSEPFIGEIRMFAGTFAPRSWAFCDGQLLAVSQNDALFSLFGTIYGGDGRTTFGLPDCRGRSPVHAGTGPGLPQVRLGAKSGSNASGTVAATTSVSIDRGLGKTQQTWEALPVNAESLTPQLFVHFIVALFGIYPSRS
;
A
#
# COMPACT_ATOMS: atom_id res chain seq x y z
N MET A 1 28.71 0.43 12.59
CA MET A 1 27.28 0.16 12.31
C MET A 1 27.19 -0.32 10.87
N SER A 2 26.39 -1.34 10.56
CA SER A 2 26.26 -1.79 9.17
C SER A 2 25.62 -0.68 8.33
N GLU A 3 26.24 -0.26 7.23
CA GLU A 3 25.57 0.57 6.23
C GLU A 3 24.27 -0.11 5.77
N PRO A 4 23.16 0.62 5.64
CA PRO A 4 21.94 0.08 5.04
C PRO A 4 22.13 -0.18 3.55
N PHE A 5 21.31 -1.04 2.98
CA PHE A 5 21.25 -1.18 1.52
C PHE A 5 20.42 -0.05 0.90
N ILE A 6 20.81 0.42 -0.28
CA ILE A 6 20.01 1.40 -1.04
C ILE A 6 18.64 0.76 -1.35
N GLY A 7 17.57 1.51 -1.09
CA GLY A 7 16.20 1.04 -1.30
C GLY A 7 15.67 0.12 -0.18
N GLU A 8 16.43 -0.10 0.89
CA GLU A 8 15.96 -0.83 2.07
C GLU A 8 14.81 -0.06 2.75
N ILE A 9 13.71 -0.78 3.02
CA ILE A 9 12.54 -0.23 3.73
C ILE A 9 12.60 -0.71 5.18
N ARG A 10 12.51 0.24 6.12
CA ARG A 10 12.48 -0.05 7.56
C ARG A 10 11.26 0.57 8.22
N MET A 11 10.77 -0.11 9.26
CA MET A 11 9.81 0.47 10.19
C MET A 11 10.52 1.51 11.06
N PHE A 12 9.87 2.66 11.24
CA PHE A 12 10.39 3.79 11.96
C PHE A 12 9.30 4.41 12.83
N ALA A 13 9.59 4.58 14.12
CA ALA A 13 8.65 5.12 15.09
C ALA A 13 8.74 6.65 15.24
N GLY A 14 9.74 7.29 14.63
CA GLY A 14 9.92 8.74 14.70
C GLY A 14 9.07 9.50 13.68
N THR A 15 8.91 10.80 13.92
CA THR A 15 8.10 11.71 13.09
C THR A 15 8.91 12.46 12.02
N PHE A 16 10.23 12.27 11.97
CA PHE A 16 11.11 12.92 11.00
C PHE A 16 12.01 11.89 10.30
N ALA A 17 12.20 12.03 8.99
CA ALA A 17 13.12 11.18 8.25
C ALA A 17 14.57 11.57 8.61
N PRO A 18 15.41 10.63 9.07
CA PRO A 18 16.84 10.89 9.26
C PRO A 18 17.53 11.28 7.95
N ARG A 19 18.72 11.90 8.02
CA ARG A 19 19.54 12.11 6.81
C ARG A 19 19.77 10.79 6.11
N SER A 20 19.81 10.82 4.77
CA SER A 20 19.90 9.66 3.88
C SER A 20 18.70 8.70 3.89
N TRP A 21 17.60 9.08 4.56
CA TRP A 21 16.34 8.34 4.57
C TRP A 21 15.21 9.26 4.13
N ALA A 22 14.14 8.65 3.65
CA ALA A 22 12.94 9.36 3.25
C ALA A 22 11.70 8.57 3.66
N PHE A 23 10.59 9.24 3.94
CA PHE A 23 9.34 8.55 4.20
C PHE A 23 8.78 7.92 2.92
N CYS A 24 8.17 6.75 3.07
CA CYS A 24 7.43 6.06 2.02
C CYS A 24 6.04 6.70 1.82
N ASP A 25 6.02 7.98 1.42
CA ASP A 25 4.79 8.78 1.25
C ASP A 25 4.39 9.00 -0.22
N GLY A 26 5.06 8.34 -1.17
CA GLY A 26 4.78 8.53 -2.60
C GLY A 26 5.37 9.81 -3.21
N GLN A 27 6.31 10.46 -2.52
CA GLN A 27 6.95 11.68 -3.03
C GLN A 27 7.82 11.41 -4.27
N LEU A 28 7.94 12.42 -5.13
CA LEU A 28 8.79 12.39 -6.32
C LEU A 28 10.19 12.90 -5.98
N LEU A 29 11.23 12.16 -6.38
CA LEU A 29 12.63 12.54 -6.23
C LEU A 29 13.29 12.73 -7.58
N ALA A 30 14.27 13.62 -7.64
CA ALA A 30 15.09 13.83 -8.84
C ALA A 30 15.97 12.61 -9.10
N VAL A 31 15.92 12.09 -10.33
CA VAL A 31 16.76 10.96 -10.79
C VAL A 31 18.23 11.33 -10.64
N SER A 32 18.63 12.52 -11.11
CA SER A 32 20.02 12.99 -11.13
C SER A 32 20.72 13.08 -9.76
N GLN A 33 19.97 13.04 -8.66
CA GLN A 33 20.51 13.03 -7.30
C GLN A 33 20.49 11.64 -6.66
N ASN A 34 19.75 10.69 -7.24
CA ASN A 34 19.47 9.37 -6.67
C ASN A 34 19.54 8.27 -7.76
N ASP A 35 20.50 8.35 -8.68
CA ASP A 35 20.61 7.44 -9.83
C ASP A 35 20.69 5.96 -9.40
N ALA A 36 21.37 5.67 -8.29
CA ALA A 36 21.48 4.33 -7.73
C ALA A 36 20.13 3.80 -7.23
N LEU A 37 19.32 4.64 -6.57
CA LEU A 37 17.98 4.25 -6.12
C LEU A 37 17.03 4.08 -7.31
N PHE A 38 17.13 4.97 -8.30
CA PHE A 38 16.34 4.89 -9.53
C PHE A 38 16.61 3.59 -10.31
N SER A 39 17.86 3.12 -10.33
CA SER A 39 18.22 1.84 -10.97
C SER A 39 17.51 0.63 -10.34
N LEU A 40 17.10 0.73 -9.07
CA LEU A 40 16.36 -0.31 -8.36
C LEU A 40 14.84 -0.16 -8.51
N PHE A 41 14.33 1.07 -8.39
CA PHE A 41 12.87 1.32 -8.32
C PHE A 41 12.25 1.60 -9.70
N GLY A 42 13.02 2.15 -10.63
CA GLY A 42 12.53 2.65 -11.92
C GLY A 42 11.36 3.63 -11.73
N THR A 43 10.30 3.42 -12.51
CA THR A 43 9.06 4.22 -12.47
C THR A 43 7.88 3.48 -11.83
N ILE A 44 8.16 2.36 -11.13
CA ILE A 44 7.13 1.47 -10.56
C ILE A 44 6.15 2.23 -9.65
N TYR A 45 6.64 3.21 -8.89
CA TYR A 45 5.85 3.99 -7.95
C TYR A 45 5.48 5.39 -8.46
N GLY A 46 5.74 5.69 -9.74
CA GLY A 46 5.42 6.96 -10.39
C GLY A 46 6.64 7.74 -10.87
N GLY A 47 6.40 8.99 -11.26
CA GLY A 47 7.38 9.87 -11.91
C GLY A 47 7.42 9.72 -13.43
N ASP A 48 8.26 10.53 -14.08
CA ASP A 48 8.41 10.54 -15.53
C ASP A 48 9.53 9.61 -16.04
N GLY A 49 10.33 9.05 -15.13
CA GLY A 49 11.45 8.15 -15.45
C GLY A 49 12.63 8.81 -16.17
N ARG A 50 12.61 10.14 -16.32
CA ARG A 50 13.65 10.91 -17.00
C ARG A 50 14.28 11.92 -16.06
N THR A 51 13.43 12.70 -15.40
CA THR A 51 13.86 13.73 -14.45
C THR A 51 13.51 13.35 -13.02
N THR A 52 12.43 12.59 -12.83
CA THR A 52 11.87 12.22 -11.54
C THR A 52 11.39 10.76 -11.49
N PHE A 53 11.40 10.22 -10.28
CA PHE A 53 10.80 8.91 -9.97
C PHE A 53 10.09 8.97 -8.63
N GLY A 54 9.09 8.10 -8.44
CA GLY A 54 8.31 8.03 -7.21
C GLY A 54 8.89 7.07 -6.18
N LEU A 55 8.72 7.41 -4.91
CA LEU A 55 8.87 6.47 -3.80
C LEU A 55 7.59 5.64 -3.57
N PRO A 56 7.68 4.49 -2.88
CA PRO A 56 6.50 3.78 -2.40
C PRO A 56 5.59 4.68 -1.55
N ASP A 57 4.27 4.46 -1.64
CA ASP A 57 3.26 5.14 -0.84
C ASP A 57 2.61 4.15 0.13
N CYS A 58 3.09 4.16 1.38
CA CYS A 58 2.65 3.30 2.47
C CYS A 58 1.65 4.01 3.41
N ARG A 59 1.16 5.20 3.06
CA ARG A 59 0.23 5.95 3.93
C ARG A 59 -1.12 5.23 4.03
N GLY A 60 -1.47 4.85 5.25
CA GLY A 60 -2.68 4.06 5.53
C GLY A 60 -2.61 2.64 4.97
N ARG A 61 -1.43 2.11 4.66
CA ARG A 61 -1.25 0.79 4.05
C ARG A 61 -0.11 0.04 4.72
N SER A 62 -0.32 -1.24 5.03
CA SER A 62 0.78 -2.14 5.38
C SER A 62 1.45 -2.64 4.10
N PRO A 63 2.80 -2.64 4.03
CA PRO A 63 3.49 -3.28 2.91
C PRO A 63 3.17 -4.77 2.89
N VAL A 64 2.95 -5.29 1.69
CA VAL A 64 2.69 -6.71 1.41
C VAL A 64 3.73 -7.21 0.41
N HIS A 65 4.16 -8.45 0.56
CA HIS A 65 5.12 -9.04 -0.37
C HIS A 65 4.50 -9.19 -1.77
N ALA A 66 5.22 -8.77 -2.80
CA ALA A 66 4.78 -8.91 -4.18
C ALA A 66 4.97 -10.34 -4.69
N GLY A 67 4.00 -10.88 -5.43
CA GLY A 67 4.09 -12.21 -6.00
C GLY A 67 2.73 -12.90 -6.16
N THR A 68 2.81 -14.15 -6.59
CA THR A 68 1.69 -15.08 -6.68
C THR A 68 1.94 -16.24 -5.73
N GLY A 69 1.10 -16.37 -4.70
CA GLY A 69 1.07 -17.54 -3.83
C GLY A 69 -0.10 -18.46 -4.19
N PRO A 70 -0.01 -19.79 -3.97
CA PRO A 70 -1.15 -20.69 -4.16
C PRO A 70 -2.35 -20.25 -3.29
N GLY A 71 -3.48 -19.93 -3.93
CA GLY A 71 -4.67 -19.45 -3.23
C GLY A 71 -4.66 -17.96 -2.84
N LEU A 72 -3.63 -17.19 -3.23
CA LEU A 72 -3.58 -15.74 -3.04
C LEU A 72 -3.78 -14.98 -4.36
N PRO A 73 -4.43 -13.81 -4.33
CA PRO A 73 -4.48 -12.92 -5.48
C PRO A 73 -3.07 -12.47 -5.87
N GLN A 74 -2.85 -12.30 -7.18
CA GLN A 74 -1.57 -11.82 -7.68
C GLN A 74 -1.32 -10.37 -7.27
N VAL A 75 -0.25 -10.12 -6.51
CA VAL A 75 0.18 -8.77 -6.13
C VAL A 75 1.38 -8.36 -6.98
N ARG A 76 1.19 -7.35 -7.83
CA ARG A 76 2.29 -6.73 -8.60
C ARG A 76 3.00 -5.70 -7.72
N LEU A 77 4.32 -5.53 -7.89
CA LEU A 77 5.02 -4.39 -7.30
C LEU A 77 4.37 -3.08 -7.78
N GLY A 78 4.23 -2.11 -6.87
CA GLY A 78 3.58 -0.82 -7.15
C GLY A 78 2.05 -0.86 -7.19
N ALA A 79 1.41 -2.04 -7.18
CA ALA A 79 -0.04 -2.12 -7.11
C ALA A 79 -0.55 -1.61 -5.76
N LYS A 80 -1.46 -0.63 -5.82
CA LYS A 80 -2.15 -0.10 -4.64
C LYS A 80 -3.48 -0.87 -4.49
N SER A 81 -3.58 -1.72 -3.47
CA SER A 81 -4.79 -2.50 -3.17
C SER A 81 -5.30 -2.18 -1.75
N GLY A 82 -6.61 -2.20 -1.57
CA GLY A 82 -7.29 -1.76 -0.35
C GLY A 82 -7.85 -0.34 -0.47
N SER A 83 -9.12 -0.20 -0.12
CA SER A 83 -9.81 1.09 -0.01
C SER A 83 -9.63 1.60 1.43
N ASN A 84 -9.10 2.81 1.62
CA ASN A 84 -9.20 3.49 2.92
C ASN A 84 -10.61 4.04 3.16
N ALA A 85 -11.48 3.95 2.16
CA ALA A 85 -12.89 4.23 2.31
C ALA A 85 -13.54 3.09 3.09
N SER A 86 -14.13 3.45 4.23
CA SER A 86 -15.17 2.63 4.88
C SER A 86 -16.35 2.54 3.91
N GLY A 87 -16.22 1.65 2.93
CA GLY A 87 -17.19 1.47 1.86
C GLY A 87 -18.35 0.67 2.38
N THR A 88 -19.52 1.30 2.50
CA THR A 88 -20.78 0.62 2.78
C THR A 88 -21.01 -0.45 1.71
N VAL A 89 -20.78 -1.72 2.05
CA VAL A 89 -21.02 -2.82 1.12
C VAL A 89 -22.54 -3.01 1.06
N ALA A 90 -23.16 -2.64 -0.05
CA ALA A 90 -24.57 -2.94 -0.29
C ALA A 90 -24.71 -4.46 -0.50
N ALA A 91 -25.09 -5.18 0.56
CA ALA A 91 -25.41 -6.60 0.48
C ALA A 91 -26.74 -6.78 -0.29
N THR A 92 -26.66 -7.11 -1.58
CA THR A 92 -27.83 -7.56 -2.34
C THR A 92 -28.14 -9.01 -1.96
N THR A 93 -29.01 -9.21 -0.97
CA THR A 93 -29.58 -10.54 -0.67
C THR A 93 -31.09 -10.48 -0.58
N SER A 94 -31.75 -10.49 -1.75
CA SER A 94 -33.10 -11.04 -1.81
C SER A 94 -33.29 -11.80 -3.13
N VAL A 95 -33.42 -13.12 -3.02
CA VAL A 95 -34.15 -13.93 -4.01
C VAL A 95 -35.60 -13.96 -3.53
N SER A 96 -36.52 -13.46 -4.36
CA SER A 96 -37.96 -13.53 -4.11
C SER A 96 -38.52 -14.86 -4.62
N ILE A 97 -39.30 -15.57 -3.78
CA ILE A 97 -40.17 -16.67 -4.22
C ILE A 97 -41.62 -16.21 -4.03
N ASP A 98 -42.31 -15.90 -5.12
CA ASP A 98 -43.70 -15.41 -5.08
C ASP A 98 -44.70 -16.58 -4.96
N ARG A 99 -45.47 -16.63 -3.86
CA ARG A 99 -46.66 -17.51 -3.67
C ARG A 99 -47.94 -16.70 -3.43
N GLY A 100 -48.18 -15.67 -4.23
CA GLY A 100 -49.53 -15.09 -4.40
C GLY A 100 -50.14 -14.34 -3.20
N LEU A 101 -49.34 -13.76 -2.31
CA LEU A 101 -49.81 -12.84 -1.27
C LEU A 101 -48.96 -11.56 -1.31
N GLY A 102 -49.62 -10.39 -1.26
CA GLY A 102 -49.11 -9.08 -1.67
C GLY A 102 -47.69 -8.69 -1.22
N LYS A 103 -47.03 -7.85 -2.02
CA LYS A 103 -45.62 -7.48 -1.87
C LYS A 103 -45.37 -6.69 -0.59
N THR A 104 -44.81 -7.34 0.42
CA THR A 104 -44.24 -6.65 1.59
C THR A 104 -42.77 -6.35 1.29
N GLN A 105 -42.44 -5.11 0.90
CA GLN A 105 -41.05 -4.66 0.86
C GLN A 105 -40.59 -4.36 2.28
N GLN A 106 -39.78 -5.25 2.86
CA GLN A 106 -39.02 -4.91 4.05
C GLN A 106 -37.76 -4.14 3.64
N THR A 107 -37.73 -2.84 3.90
CA THR A 107 -36.52 -2.01 3.83
C THR A 107 -35.87 -2.06 5.21
N TRP A 108 -34.81 -2.86 5.36
CA TRP A 108 -33.98 -2.83 6.54
C TRP A 108 -32.78 -1.92 6.24
N GLU A 109 -32.66 -0.81 6.95
CA GLU A 109 -31.51 0.08 6.85
C GLU A 109 -30.24 -0.72 7.18
N ALA A 110 -29.28 -0.73 6.25
CA ALA A 110 -28.00 -1.36 6.47
C ALA A 110 -27.32 -0.69 7.68
N LEU A 111 -27.11 -1.45 8.76
CA LEU A 111 -26.18 -1.01 9.80
C LEU A 111 -24.79 -0.91 9.14
N PRO A 112 -24.07 0.21 9.30
CA PRO A 112 -22.71 0.28 8.82
C PRO A 112 -21.93 -0.86 9.48
N VAL A 113 -21.50 -1.85 8.69
CA VAL A 113 -20.50 -2.80 9.15
C VAL A 113 -19.24 -1.98 9.31
N ASN A 114 -18.96 -1.51 10.51
CA ASN A 114 -17.64 -1.04 10.87
C ASN A 114 -16.71 -2.23 10.62
N ALA A 115 -15.92 -2.14 9.54
CA ALA A 115 -14.96 -3.15 9.13
C ALA A 115 -13.77 -3.23 10.10
N GLU A 116 -14.03 -3.20 11.40
CA GLU A 116 -13.01 -3.16 12.44
C GLU A 116 -13.08 -4.42 13.31
N SER A 117 -13.23 -5.59 12.67
CA SER A 117 -12.61 -6.81 13.21
C SER A 117 -11.12 -6.79 12.83
N LEU A 118 -10.44 -5.71 13.18
CA LEU A 118 -9.01 -5.58 12.97
C LEU A 118 -8.36 -6.25 14.18
N THR A 119 -7.63 -7.33 13.93
CA THR A 119 -6.57 -7.77 14.84
C THR A 119 -5.77 -6.56 15.33
N PRO A 120 -5.34 -6.49 16.61
CA PRO A 120 -4.64 -5.32 17.11
C PRO A 120 -3.43 -5.01 16.22
N GLN A 121 -3.45 -3.83 15.60
CA GLN A 121 -2.42 -3.38 14.65
C GLN A 121 -1.69 -2.16 15.21
N LEU A 122 -0.37 -2.16 15.10
CA LEU A 122 0.48 -1.02 15.45
C LEU A 122 0.83 -0.29 14.15
N PHE A 123 0.44 0.97 14.06
CA PHE A 123 0.81 1.83 12.95
C PHE A 123 2.16 2.49 13.22
N VAL A 124 3.12 2.21 12.35
CA VAL A 124 4.45 2.83 12.35
C VAL A 124 4.73 3.44 10.99
N HIS A 125 5.63 4.42 10.94
CA HIS A 125 6.07 4.98 9.68
C HIS A 125 7.01 4.00 8.96
N PHE A 126 7.04 4.09 7.64
CA PHE A 126 8.02 3.40 6.81
C PHE A 126 8.96 4.41 6.21
N ILE A 127 10.26 4.13 6.32
CA ILE A 127 11.32 4.92 5.70
C ILE A 127 12.09 4.06 4.72
N VAL A 128 12.59 4.68 3.66
CA VAL A 128 13.43 4.07 2.64
C VAL A 128 14.82 4.72 2.65
N ALA A 129 15.86 3.89 2.55
CA ALA A 129 17.24 4.36 2.44
C ALA A 129 17.49 4.95 1.04
N LEU A 130 17.83 6.23 0.99
CA LEU A 130 18.20 6.93 -0.25
C LEU A 130 19.66 6.65 -0.65
N PHE A 131 20.53 6.45 0.33
CA PHE A 131 21.95 6.17 0.15
C PHE A 131 22.37 4.99 1.02
N GLY A 132 23.40 4.26 0.59
CA GLY A 132 23.84 3.02 1.24
C GLY A 132 24.65 2.13 0.30
N ILE A 133 24.75 0.85 0.65
CA ILE A 133 25.40 -0.16 -0.19
C ILE A 133 24.44 -0.54 -1.34
N TYR A 134 24.92 -0.51 -2.57
CA TYR A 134 24.14 -0.99 -3.70
C TYR A 134 24.01 -2.52 -3.64
N PRO A 135 22.78 -3.09 -3.66
CA PRO A 135 22.58 -4.53 -3.60
C PRO A 135 22.98 -5.19 -4.93
N SER A 136 24.23 -5.66 -5.03
CA SER A 136 24.70 -6.46 -6.16
C SER A 136 24.34 -7.93 -5.97
N ARG A 137 23.73 -8.56 -6.99
CA ARG A 137 23.50 -10.01 -7.03
C ARG A 137 24.81 -10.66 -7.49
N SER A 138 25.62 -11.20 -6.56
CA SER A 138 26.76 -12.06 -6.88
C SER A 138 26.32 -13.47 -7.21
#